data_AF-A0A3D0GVB5-F1
#
_entry.id   AF-A0A3D0GVB5-F1
#
_cell.length_a   1.000
_cell.length_b   1.000
_cell.length_c   1.000
_cell.angle_alpha   90.00
_cell.angle_beta   90.00
_cell.angle_gamma   90.00
#
_symmetry.space_group_name_H-M   'P 1'
#
loop_
_entity.id
_entity.type
_entity.pdbx_description
1 polymer ?
#
loop_
_entity_poly.entity_id
_entity_poly.type
_entity_poly.pdbx_seq_one_letter_code
_entity_poly.pdbx_strand_id
1 'polypeptide(L)'
;MNEGLKQVVEAKLGGMSRSAKLNRLALVMYEVEAVIIALAYIVEALNDSRSWAYSGAVCAIAIIPVIICNILYRMNPGNSHFKVFISAGFGVLYVFTLFTTVSPLTFSYVLPMFIVLTLYSDIKFSFAFSIVTVIIDALYVVASANGFADMTSQTNAVYETQILLVILMGMYCVLSTRIISKFNNEDNKVIEDEKS
;
A
#
# COMPACT_ATOMS: atom_id res chain seq x y z
N MET A 1 18.11 -14.61 18.62
CA MET A 1 17.17 -15.37 17.76
C MET A 1 17.72 -16.78 17.61
N ASN A 2 17.00 -17.81 18.07
CA ASN A 2 17.48 -19.20 18.15
C ASN A 2 17.62 -19.83 16.75
N GLU A 3 18.69 -20.60 16.51
CA GLU A 3 18.99 -21.29 15.24
C GLU A 3 17.86 -22.21 14.77
N GLY A 4 17.14 -22.85 15.70
CA GLY A 4 15.97 -23.67 15.35
C GLY A 4 14.82 -22.86 14.73
N LEU A 5 14.63 -21.60 15.14
CA LEU A 5 13.63 -20.72 14.53
C LEU A 5 14.07 -20.28 13.13
N LYS A 6 15.37 -20.02 12.94
CA LYS A 6 15.95 -19.74 11.61
C LYS A 6 15.73 -20.92 10.66
N GLN A 7 16.04 -22.15 11.08
CA GLN A 7 15.85 -23.35 10.25
C GLN A 7 14.39 -23.62 9.90
N VAL A 8 13.45 -23.43 10.83
CA VAL A 8 12.01 -23.61 10.54
C VAL A 8 11.49 -22.54 9.58
N VAL A 9 11.95 -21.30 9.72
CA VAL A 9 11.63 -20.20 8.82
C VAL A 9 12.26 -20.42 7.44
N GLU A 10 13.52 -20.84 7.38
CA GLU A 10 14.23 -21.20 6.15
C GLU A 10 13.64 -22.43 5.46
N ALA A 11 13.15 -23.44 6.18
CA ALA A 11 12.49 -24.60 5.58
C ALA A 11 11.12 -24.25 4.97
N LYS A 12 10.33 -23.39 5.65
CA LYS A 12 9.05 -22.90 5.11
C LYS A 12 9.22 -21.93 3.95
N LEU A 13 10.24 -21.09 3.97
CA LEU A 13 10.55 -20.14 2.90
C LEU A 13 11.35 -20.82 1.76
N GLY A 14 12.19 -21.80 2.05
CA GLY A 14 13.10 -22.44 1.11
C GLY A 14 12.41 -23.18 -0.02
N GLY A 15 11.21 -23.73 0.22
CA GLY A 15 10.39 -24.39 -0.80
C GLY A 15 9.47 -23.45 -1.61
N MET A 16 9.39 -22.15 -1.28
CA MET A 16 8.50 -21.21 -1.95
C MET A 16 9.18 -20.49 -3.11
N SER A 17 8.44 -20.32 -4.21
CA SER A 17 8.89 -19.50 -5.34
C SER A 17 9.14 -18.05 -4.91
N ARG A 18 10.04 -17.37 -5.63
CA ARG A 18 10.35 -15.95 -5.39
C ARG A 18 9.08 -15.09 -5.33
N SER A 19 8.15 -15.30 -6.27
CA SER A 19 6.86 -14.59 -6.32
C SER A 19 6.01 -14.84 -5.08
N ALA A 20 5.98 -16.08 -4.56
CA ALA A 20 5.25 -16.39 -3.33
C ALA A 20 5.83 -15.67 -2.10
N LYS A 21 7.16 -15.58 -2.00
CA LYS A 21 7.83 -14.79 -0.93
C LYS A 21 7.49 -13.31 -1.01
N LEU A 22 7.54 -12.73 -2.22
CA LEU A 22 7.20 -11.32 -2.44
C LEU A 22 5.73 -11.04 -2.11
N ASN A 23 4.82 -11.90 -2.57
CA ASN A 23 3.39 -11.81 -2.25
C ASN A 23 3.12 -11.96 -0.76
N ARG A 24 3.85 -12.84 -0.06
CA ARG A 24 3.73 -12.98 1.39
C ARG A 24 4.15 -11.71 2.11
N LEU A 25 5.29 -11.15 1.72
CA LEU A 25 5.80 -9.91 2.32
C LEU A 25 4.84 -8.75 2.07
N ALA A 26 4.36 -8.58 0.83
CA ALA A 26 3.38 -7.56 0.48
C ALA A 26 2.07 -7.71 1.26
N LEU A 27 1.57 -8.94 1.44
CA LEU A 27 0.39 -9.21 2.25
C LEU A 27 0.58 -8.79 3.71
N VAL A 28 1.73 -9.15 4.31
CA VAL A 28 2.03 -8.78 5.70
C VAL A 28 2.13 -7.25 5.86
N MET A 29 2.76 -6.56 4.92
CA MET A 29 2.84 -5.09 4.96
C MET A 29 1.44 -4.45 4.87
N TYR A 30 0.60 -4.95 3.97
CA TYR A 30 -0.78 -4.49 3.83
C TYR A 30 -1.65 -4.80 5.05
N GLU A 31 -1.48 -5.98 5.68
CA GLU A 31 -2.12 -6.33 6.95
C GLU A 31 -1.76 -5.36 8.06
N VAL A 32 -0.46 -5.07 8.22
CA VAL A 32 0.03 -4.14 9.25
C VAL A 32 -0.56 -2.75 9.06
N GLU A 33 -0.56 -2.25 7.83
CA GLU A 33 -1.13 -0.95 7.48
C GLU A 33 -2.64 -0.89 7.78
N ALA A 34 -3.41 -1.89 7.33
CA ALA A 34 -4.84 -1.96 7.56
C ALA A 34 -5.20 -2.04 9.05
N VAL A 35 -4.44 -2.82 9.84
CA VAL A 35 -4.64 -2.92 11.30
C VAL A 35 -4.32 -1.61 12.00
N ILE A 36 -3.23 -0.94 11.64
CA ILE A 36 -2.87 0.36 12.23
C ILE A 36 -3.96 1.40 11.94
N ILE A 37 -4.44 1.48 10.69
CA ILE A 37 -5.53 2.39 10.32
C ILE A 37 -6.80 2.04 11.10
N ALA A 38 -7.20 0.76 11.15
CA ALA A 38 -8.39 0.36 11.89
C ALA A 38 -8.29 0.73 13.38
N LEU A 39 -7.14 0.49 14.02
CA LEU A 39 -6.91 0.86 15.42
C LEU A 39 -6.97 2.38 15.62
N ALA A 40 -6.40 3.17 14.71
CA ALA A 40 -6.47 4.63 14.78
C ALA A 40 -7.92 5.14 14.78
N TYR A 41 -8.76 4.60 13.89
CA TYR A 41 -10.17 4.99 13.82
C TYR A 41 -11.01 4.49 15.00
N ILE A 42 -10.64 3.37 15.61
CA ILE A 42 -11.24 2.92 16.89
C ILE A 42 -10.86 3.90 18.01
N VAL A 43 -9.60 4.32 18.10
CA VAL A 43 -9.15 5.31 19.09
C VAL A 43 -9.84 6.66 18.89
N GLU A 44 -9.99 7.13 17.64
CA GLU A 44 -10.75 8.36 17.35
C GLU A 44 -12.22 8.26 17.79
N ALA A 45 -12.85 7.09 17.67
CA ALA A 45 -14.22 6.88 18.14
C ALA A 45 -14.31 6.83 19.67
N LEU A 46 -13.32 6.23 20.34
CA LEU A 46 -13.26 6.20 21.81
C LEU A 46 -13.09 7.61 22.41
N ASN A 47 -12.45 8.52 21.67
CA ASN A 47 -12.23 9.91 22.08
C ASN A 47 -13.35 10.86 21.61
N ASP A 48 -14.50 10.33 21.15
CA ASP A 48 -15.62 11.09 20.58
C ASP A 48 -15.25 12.01 19.40
N SER A 49 -14.06 11.83 18.82
CA SER A 49 -13.57 12.60 17.68
C SER A 49 -14.19 12.13 16.37
N ARG A 50 -14.73 10.90 16.36
CA ARG A 50 -15.44 10.28 15.23
C ARG A 50 -16.65 9.49 15.69
N SER A 51 -17.66 9.42 14.82
CA SER A 51 -18.80 8.53 15.02
C SER A 51 -18.38 7.07 14.92
N TRP A 52 -18.89 6.24 15.83
CA TRP A 52 -18.75 4.78 15.80
C TRP A 52 -19.20 4.17 14.46
N ALA A 53 -20.24 4.70 13.84
CA ALA A 53 -20.72 4.22 12.54
C ALA A 53 -19.68 4.46 11.44
N TYR A 54 -19.05 5.64 11.43
CA TYR A 54 -18.02 5.99 10.46
C TYR A 54 -16.74 5.17 10.69
N SER A 55 -16.27 5.08 11.94
CA SER A 55 -15.10 4.26 12.28
C SER A 55 -15.32 2.78 11.96
N GLY A 56 -16.52 2.25 12.20
CA GLY A 56 -16.89 0.89 11.81
C GLY A 56 -16.84 0.67 10.29
N ALA A 57 -17.31 1.63 9.50
CA ALA A 57 -17.23 1.57 8.04
C ALA A 57 -15.77 1.56 7.53
N VAL A 58 -14.92 2.45 8.07
CA VAL A 58 -13.48 2.48 7.74
C VAL A 58 -12.81 1.14 8.09
N CYS A 59 -13.07 0.61 9.29
CA CYS A 59 -12.54 -0.69 9.70
C CYS A 59 -12.99 -1.81 8.76
N ALA A 60 -14.26 -1.85 8.36
CA ALA A 60 -14.77 -2.84 7.42
C ALA A 60 -14.06 -2.74 6.06
N ILE A 61 -13.93 -1.54 5.51
CA ILE A 61 -13.26 -1.30 4.23
C ILE A 61 -11.76 -1.65 4.30
N ALA A 62 -11.10 -1.44 5.44
CA ALA A 62 -9.70 -1.80 5.63
C ALA A 62 -9.51 -3.33 5.75
N ILE A 63 -10.33 -4.00 6.55
CA ILE A 63 -10.11 -5.41 6.95
C ILE A 63 -10.68 -6.40 5.92
N ILE A 64 -11.82 -6.11 5.29
CA ILE A 64 -12.45 -7.06 4.34
C ILE A 64 -11.51 -7.39 3.16
N PRO A 65 -10.88 -6.42 2.47
CA PRO A 65 -9.95 -6.73 1.38
C PRO A 65 -8.72 -7.50 1.84
N VAL A 66 -8.25 -7.29 3.07
CA VAL A 66 -7.15 -8.06 3.67
C VAL A 66 -7.53 -9.53 3.86
N ILE A 67 -8.74 -9.79 4.33
CA ILE A 67 -9.28 -11.17 4.45
C ILE A 67 -9.35 -11.82 3.07
N ILE A 68 -9.86 -11.11 2.06
CA ILE A 68 -9.92 -11.60 0.68
C ILE A 68 -8.50 -11.90 0.15
N CYS A 69 -7.53 -11.00 0.34
CA CYS A 69 -6.15 -11.20 -0.08
C CYS A 69 -5.49 -12.41 0.62
N ASN A 70 -5.82 -12.65 1.89
CA ASN A 70 -5.37 -13.85 2.61
C ASN A 70 -5.91 -15.14 1.98
N ILE A 71 -7.19 -15.15 1.61
CA ILE A 71 -7.81 -16.30 0.93
C ILE A 71 -7.13 -16.51 -0.43
N LEU A 72 -6.99 -15.45 -1.24
CA LEU A 72 -6.34 -15.51 -2.55
C LEU A 72 -4.88 -15.99 -2.45
N TYR A 73 -4.14 -15.55 -1.43
CA TYR A 73 -2.77 -15.99 -1.20
C TYR A 73 -2.70 -17.48 -0.89
N ARG A 74 -3.62 -18.00 -0.05
CA ARG A 74 -3.67 -19.44 0.27
C ARG A 74 -4.01 -20.30 -0.94
N MET A 75 -4.83 -19.78 -1.86
CA MET A 75 -5.22 -20.48 -3.09
C MET A 75 -4.08 -20.51 -4.12
N ASN A 76 -3.39 -19.40 -4.33
CA ASN A 76 -2.28 -19.31 -5.27
C ASN A 76 -1.20 -18.31 -4.77
N PRO A 77 -0.25 -18.77 -3.95
CA PRO A 77 0.78 -17.90 -3.38
C PRO A 77 1.63 -17.18 -4.44
N GLY A 78 1.84 -17.81 -5.61
CA GLY A 78 2.69 -17.30 -6.68
C GLY A 78 1.98 -16.40 -7.70
N ASN A 79 0.72 -16.01 -7.47
CA ASN A 79 -0.06 -15.23 -8.43
C ASN A 79 0.62 -13.89 -8.79
N SER A 80 0.89 -13.66 -10.07
CA SER A 80 1.52 -12.43 -10.58
C SER A 80 0.63 -11.18 -10.47
N HIS A 81 -0.69 -11.38 -10.38
CA HIS A 81 -1.68 -10.31 -10.24
C HIS A 81 -1.97 -9.95 -8.78
N PHE A 82 -1.30 -10.57 -7.80
CA PHE A 82 -1.53 -10.32 -6.38
C PHE A 82 -1.36 -8.84 -5.98
N LYS A 83 -0.38 -8.15 -6.59
CA LYS A 83 -0.18 -6.71 -6.44
C LYS A 83 -1.40 -5.87 -6.83
N VAL A 84 -2.14 -6.28 -7.85
CA VAL A 84 -3.36 -5.59 -8.29
C VAL A 84 -4.45 -5.71 -7.24
N PHE A 85 -4.61 -6.89 -6.62
CA PHE A 85 -5.61 -7.10 -5.56
C PHE A 85 -5.31 -6.25 -4.32
N ILE A 86 -4.04 -6.22 -3.88
CA ILE A 86 -3.62 -5.36 -2.76
C ILE A 86 -3.85 -3.88 -3.09
N SER A 87 -3.33 -3.40 -4.23
CA SER A 87 -3.49 -2.00 -4.63
C SER A 87 -4.95 -1.58 -4.79
N ALA A 88 -5.82 -2.45 -5.32
CA ALA A 88 -7.24 -2.16 -5.48
C ALA A 88 -7.96 -2.11 -4.12
N GLY A 89 -7.70 -3.08 -3.24
CA GLY A 89 -8.27 -3.09 -1.88
C GLY A 89 -7.88 -1.85 -1.09
N PHE A 90 -6.59 -1.49 -1.11
CA PHE A 90 -6.10 -0.27 -0.51
C PHE A 90 -6.69 0.98 -1.18
N GLY A 91 -6.76 1.01 -2.51
CA GLY A 91 -7.28 2.16 -3.26
C GLY A 91 -8.70 2.54 -2.87
N VAL A 92 -9.57 1.55 -2.60
CA VAL A 92 -10.93 1.80 -2.11
C VAL A 92 -10.90 2.47 -0.72
N LEU A 93 -10.09 1.94 0.20
CA LEU A 93 -9.90 2.54 1.53
C LEU A 93 -9.37 3.97 1.42
N TYR A 94 -8.36 4.19 0.58
CA TYR A 94 -7.71 5.47 0.38
C TYR A 94 -8.68 6.52 -0.14
N VAL A 95 -9.39 6.23 -1.24
CA VAL A 95 -10.36 7.17 -1.81
C VAL A 95 -11.50 7.44 -0.82
N PHE A 96 -12.03 6.40 -0.18
CA PHE A 96 -13.10 6.57 0.80
C PHE A 96 -12.66 7.49 1.94
N THR A 97 -11.52 7.19 2.57
CA THR A 97 -11.02 7.98 3.70
C THR A 97 -10.68 9.39 3.26
N LEU A 98 -9.94 9.58 2.17
CA LEU A 98 -9.50 10.89 1.70
C LEU A 98 -10.67 11.86 1.47
N PHE A 99 -11.77 11.39 0.86
CA PHE A 99 -12.92 12.25 0.55
C PHE A 99 -13.94 12.42 1.69
N THR A 100 -13.92 11.57 2.72
CA THR A 100 -14.93 11.59 3.79
C THR A 100 -14.39 12.00 5.16
N THR A 101 -13.08 12.00 5.31
CA THR A 101 -12.40 12.36 6.55
C THR A 101 -12.15 13.87 6.62
N VAL A 102 -12.06 14.42 7.83
CA VAL A 102 -11.59 15.80 8.05
C VAL A 102 -10.09 15.86 8.35
N SER A 103 -9.41 14.71 8.48
CA SER A 103 -8.00 14.66 8.86
C SER A 103 -7.09 15.07 7.69
N PRO A 104 -6.27 16.13 7.83
CA PRO A 104 -5.34 16.58 6.80
C PRO A 104 -4.21 15.58 6.55
N LEU A 105 -4.03 14.59 7.43
CA LEU A 105 -2.94 13.61 7.33
C LEU A 105 -3.35 12.35 6.57
N THR A 106 -4.58 12.26 6.08
CA THR A 106 -5.08 11.03 5.45
C THR A 106 -4.33 10.65 4.19
N PHE A 107 -3.82 11.63 3.43
CA PHE A 107 -2.98 11.35 2.27
C PHE A 107 -1.74 10.51 2.64
N SER A 108 -1.25 10.60 3.89
CA SER A 108 -0.09 9.85 4.35
C SER A 108 -0.30 8.33 4.33
N TYR A 109 -1.55 7.86 4.25
CA TYR A 109 -1.85 6.44 4.17
C TYR A 109 -1.34 5.81 2.88
N VAL A 110 -1.08 6.56 1.80
CA VAL A 110 -0.52 5.97 0.58
C VAL A 110 1.01 5.77 0.64
N LEU A 111 1.68 6.39 1.62
CA LEU A 111 3.15 6.38 1.69
C LEU A 111 3.72 4.97 1.96
N PRO A 112 3.20 4.16 2.91
CA PRO A 112 3.65 2.79 3.10
C PRO A 112 3.35 1.91 1.88
N MET A 113 2.22 2.15 1.20
CA MET A 113 1.89 1.43 -0.03
C MET A 113 2.88 1.65 -1.16
N PHE A 114 3.46 2.84 -1.31
CA PHE A 114 4.57 3.04 -2.26
C PHE A 114 5.74 2.09 -1.98
N ILE A 115 6.05 1.80 -0.72
CA ILE A 115 7.09 0.84 -0.35
C ILE A 115 6.69 -0.58 -0.77
N VAL A 116 5.45 -0.99 -0.53
CA VAL A 116 4.93 -2.31 -0.94
C VAL A 116 5.10 -2.54 -2.44
N LEU A 117 4.87 -1.51 -3.26
CA LEU A 117 5.00 -1.64 -4.72
C LEU A 117 6.42 -1.89 -5.21
N THR A 118 7.43 -1.39 -4.50
CA THR A 118 8.83 -1.61 -4.88
C THR A 118 9.22 -3.09 -4.85
N LEU A 119 8.56 -3.90 -4.02
CA LEU A 119 8.78 -5.35 -3.91
C LEU A 119 8.54 -6.08 -5.23
N TYR A 120 7.62 -5.58 -6.06
CA TYR A 120 7.23 -6.24 -7.29
C TYR A 120 8.18 -5.97 -8.45
N SER A 121 9.11 -5.02 -8.32
CA SER A 121 10.07 -4.64 -9.37
C SER A 121 9.41 -4.37 -10.73
N ASP A 122 8.13 -3.99 -10.73
CA ASP A 122 7.34 -3.70 -11.93
C ASP A 122 7.24 -2.20 -12.11
N ILE A 123 8.11 -1.68 -12.97
CA ILE A 123 8.24 -0.24 -13.23
C ILE A 123 6.95 0.33 -13.84
N LYS A 124 6.30 -0.42 -14.74
CA LYS A 124 5.07 0.04 -15.41
C LYS A 124 3.94 0.15 -14.40
N PHE A 125 3.79 -0.85 -13.55
CA PHE A 125 2.78 -0.85 -12.50
C PHE A 125 3.04 0.25 -11.46
N SER A 126 4.28 0.41 -11.00
CA SER A 126 4.67 1.46 -10.04
C SER A 126 4.39 2.86 -10.59
N PHE A 127 4.70 3.09 -11.87
CA PHE A 127 4.43 4.35 -12.54
C PHE A 127 2.93 4.61 -12.67
N ALA A 128 2.16 3.62 -13.15
CA ALA A 128 0.71 3.75 -13.29
C ALA A 128 0.03 4.04 -11.95
N PHE A 129 0.40 3.32 -10.88
CA PHE A 129 -0.12 3.57 -9.54
C PHE A 129 0.22 4.99 -9.07
N SER A 130 1.46 5.44 -9.25
CA SER A 130 1.88 6.80 -8.85
C SER A 130 1.07 7.88 -9.55
N ILE A 131 0.83 7.75 -10.87
CA ILE A 131 0.01 8.69 -11.63
C ILE A 131 -1.44 8.69 -11.11
N VAL A 132 -2.03 7.51 -10.89
CA VAL A 132 -3.39 7.40 -10.38
C VAL A 132 -3.52 8.05 -9.00
N THR A 133 -2.57 7.82 -8.09
CA THR A 133 -2.57 8.46 -6.77
C THR A 133 -2.49 9.98 -6.88
N VAL A 134 -1.57 10.52 -7.69
CA VAL A 134 -1.46 11.98 -7.91
C VAL A 134 -2.77 12.56 -8.46
N ILE A 135 -3.44 11.86 -9.37
CA ILE A 135 -4.75 12.30 -9.89
C ILE A 135 -5.80 12.29 -8.78
N ILE A 136 -5.87 11.25 -7.95
CA ILE A 136 -6.81 11.17 -6.83
C ILE A 136 -6.61 12.33 -5.86
N ASP A 137 -5.36 12.62 -5.48
CA ASP A 137 -5.02 13.73 -4.60
C ASP A 137 -5.35 15.09 -5.24
N ALA A 138 -5.07 15.28 -6.53
CA ALA A 138 -5.45 16.51 -7.24
C ALA A 138 -6.98 16.69 -7.30
N LEU A 139 -7.73 15.60 -7.55
CA LEU A 139 -9.19 15.62 -7.53
C LEU A 139 -9.73 15.97 -6.14
N TYR A 140 -9.09 15.47 -5.07
CA TYR A 140 -9.46 15.85 -3.70
C TYR A 140 -9.27 17.34 -3.44
N VAL A 141 -8.15 17.93 -3.88
CA VAL A 141 -7.90 19.38 -3.75
C VAL A 141 -8.95 20.19 -4.51
N VAL A 142 -9.27 19.80 -5.75
CA VAL A 142 -10.30 20.48 -6.56
C VAL A 142 -11.70 20.30 -5.95
N ALA A 143 -12.04 19.10 -5.48
CA ALA A 143 -13.31 18.83 -4.81
C ALA A 143 -13.45 19.66 -3.53
N SER A 144 -12.37 19.77 -2.76
CA SER A 144 -12.31 20.62 -1.56
C SER A 144 -12.58 22.08 -1.95
N ALA A 145 -11.84 22.63 -2.92
CA ALA A 145 -12.00 24.02 -3.36
C ALA A 145 -13.42 24.38 -3.85
N ASN A 146 -14.19 23.40 -4.32
CA ASN A 146 -15.56 23.57 -4.80
C ASN A 146 -16.63 23.21 -3.75
N GLY A 147 -16.25 22.92 -2.50
CA GLY A 147 -17.16 22.59 -1.40
C GLY A 147 -17.74 21.17 -1.44
N PHE A 148 -17.20 20.29 -2.29
CA PHE A 148 -17.60 18.88 -2.36
C PHE A 148 -16.87 18.00 -1.33
N ALA A 149 -15.73 18.47 -0.80
CA ALA A 149 -15.03 17.87 0.32
C ALA A 149 -14.85 18.91 1.43
N ASP A 150 -14.87 18.46 2.68
CA ASP A 150 -14.98 19.33 3.85
C ASP A 150 -13.72 20.21 4.03
N MET A 151 -13.85 21.51 3.75
CA MET A 151 -12.75 22.49 3.76
C MET A 151 -12.43 23.08 5.14
N THR A 152 -13.28 22.84 6.14
CA THR A 152 -13.40 23.75 7.29
C THR A 152 -12.16 23.82 8.20
N SER A 153 -11.14 23.00 7.98
CA SER A 153 -9.95 22.91 8.85
C SER A 153 -8.58 22.98 8.17
N GLN A 154 -8.49 23.04 6.83
CA GLN A 154 -7.20 22.90 6.12
C GLN A 154 -6.72 24.20 5.47
N THR A 155 -5.41 24.45 5.53
CA THR A 155 -4.76 25.62 4.90
C THR A 155 -4.23 25.26 3.51
N ASN A 156 -4.06 26.26 2.63
CA ASN A 156 -3.47 26.04 1.30
C ASN A 156 -2.10 25.32 1.36
N ALA A 157 -1.30 25.61 2.39
CA ALA A 157 -0.01 24.97 2.62
C ALA A 157 -0.11 23.45 2.84
N VAL A 158 -1.21 22.96 3.44
CA VAL A 158 -1.45 21.52 3.63
C VAL A 158 -1.71 20.83 2.28
N TYR A 159 -2.56 21.41 1.44
CA TYR A 159 -2.83 20.88 0.10
C TYR A 159 -1.58 20.88 -0.79
N GLU A 160 -0.78 21.95 -0.75
CA GLU A 160 0.50 22.02 -1.45
C GLU A 160 1.45 20.92 -0.97
N THR A 161 1.57 20.74 0.35
CA THR A 161 2.44 19.71 0.95
C THR A 161 2.00 18.30 0.56
N GLN A 162 0.70 18.02 0.60
CA GLN A 162 0.11 16.75 0.20
C GLN A 162 0.49 16.39 -1.25
N ILE A 163 0.23 17.28 -2.21
CA ILE A 163 0.53 17.03 -3.63
C ILE A 163 2.02 16.83 -3.85
N LEU A 164 2.87 17.68 -3.26
CA LEU A 164 4.32 17.60 -3.41
C LEU A 164 4.88 16.30 -2.83
N LEU A 165 4.40 15.87 -1.65
CA LEU A 165 4.85 14.63 -1.01
C LEU A 165 4.40 13.39 -1.78
N VAL A 166 3.17 13.36 -2.29
CA VAL A 166 2.67 12.22 -3.10
C VAL A 166 3.47 12.10 -4.40
N ILE A 167 3.76 13.23 -5.07
CA ILE A 167 4.63 13.25 -6.26
C ILE A 167 6.04 12.75 -5.91
N LEU A 168 6.63 13.25 -4.81
CA LEU A 168 7.95 12.85 -4.36
C LEU A 168 8.02 11.33 -4.08
N MET A 169 7.05 10.80 -3.36
CA MET A 169 7.00 9.38 -3.03
C MET A 169 6.73 8.50 -4.26
N GLY A 170 5.89 8.96 -5.19
CA GLY A 170 5.71 8.30 -6.48
C GLY A 170 7.01 8.23 -7.29
N MET A 171 7.78 9.32 -7.33
CA MET A 171 9.10 9.33 -7.96
C MET A 171 10.06 8.35 -7.28
N TYR A 172 10.14 8.36 -5.95
CA TYR A 172 11.00 7.44 -5.19
C TYR A 172 10.60 5.99 -5.40
N CYS A 173 9.30 5.68 -5.44
CA CYS A 173 8.78 4.36 -5.76
C CYS A 173 9.29 3.92 -7.13
N VAL A 174 9.06 4.72 -8.18
CA VAL A 174 9.46 4.36 -9.55
C VAL A 174 10.98 4.20 -9.68
N LEU A 175 11.78 5.10 -9.09
CA LEU A 175 13.23 5.02 -9.13
C LEU A 175 13.76 3.78 -8.39
N SER A 176 13.24 3.50 -7.21
CA SER A 176 13.62 2.32 -6.42
C SER A 176 13.27 1.04 -7.17
N THR A 177 12.04 0.96 -7.70
CA THR A 177 11.59 -0.18 -8.53
C THR A 177 12.49 -0.38 -9.75
N ARG A 178 12.97 0.69 -10.40
CA ARG A 178 13.91 0.58 -11.53
C ARG A 178 15.23 -0.04 -11.12
N ILE A 179 15.81 0.38 -10.00
CA ILE A 179 17.09 -0.15 -9.52
C ILE A 179 16.94 -1.62 -9.12
N ILE A 180 15.88 -1.95 -8.37
CA ILE A 180 15.61 -3.35 -7.98
C ILE A 180 15.38 -4.22 -9.22
N SER A 181 14.66 -3.72 -10.23
CA SER A 181 14.46 -4.44 -11.49
C SER A 181 15.78 -4.72 -12.23
N LYS A 182 16.75 -3.80 -12.20
CA LYS A 182 18.08 -4.03 -12.77
C LYS A 182 18.82 -5.14 -12.06
N PHE A 183 18.93 -5.09 -10.73
CA PHE A 183 19.59 -6.14 -9.95
C PHE A 183 18.96 -7.51 -10.19
N ASN A 184 17.62 -7.57 -10.23
CA ASN A 184 16.93 -8.84 -10.51
C ASN A 184 17.27 -9.42 -11.88
N ASN A 185 17.49 -8.58 -12.89
CA ASN A 185 17.86 -9.02 -14.22
C ASN A 185 19.34 -9.43 -14.32
N GLU A 186 20.22 -8.76 -13.57
CA GLU A 186 21.65 -9.10 -13.49
C GLU A 186 21.85 -10.46 -12.82
N ASP A 187 21.22 -10.69 -11.66
CA ASP A 187 21.27 -11.97 -10.93
C ASP A 187 20.76 -13.13 -11.80
N ASN A 188 19.68 -12.91 -12.56
CA ASN A 188 19.14 -13.93 -13.44
C ASN A 188 20.09 -14.32 -14.58
N LYS A 189 20.85 -13.35 -15.14
CA LYS A 189 21.83 -13.63 -16.21
C LYS A 189 23.00 -14.46 -15.70
N VAL A 190 23.53 -14.15 -14.51
CA VAL A 190 24.63 -14.91 -13.90
C VAL A 190 24.24 -16.39 -13.71
N ILE A 191 23.00 -16.66 -13.27
CA ILE A 191 22.49 -18.02 -13.09
C ILE A 191 22.33 -18.77 -14.43
N GLU A 192 22.02 -18.06 -15.51
CA GLU A 192 21.95 -18.65 -16.86
C GLU A 192 23.35 -18.99 -17.38
N ASP A 193 24.32 -18.11 -17.17
CA ASP A 193 25.72 -18.31 -17.58
C ASP A 193 26.40 -19.46 -16.80
N GLU A 194 26.08 -19.66 -15.51
CA GLU A 194 26.59 -20.80 -14.71
C GLU A 194 26.05 -22.18 -15.15
N LYS A 195 24.97 -22.20 -15.94
CA LYS A 195 24.33 -23.45 -16.41
C LYS A 195 24.70 -23.83 -17.84
N SER A 196 25.41 -22.97 -18.58
CA SER A 196 25.89 -23.21 -19.95
C SER A 196 27.30 -23.80 -19.97
#